data_AF-Q78KC5-F1
#
_entry.id   AF-Q78KC5-F1
#
_cell.length_a   1.000
_cell.length_b   1.000
_cell.length_c   1.000
_cell.angle_alpha   90.00
_cell.angle_beta   90.00
_cell.angle_gamma   90.00
#
_symmetry.space_group_name_H-M   'P 1'
#
loop_
_entity.id
_entity.type
_entity.pdbx_description
1 polymer ?
#
loop_
_entity_poly.entity_id
_entity_poly.type
_entity_poly.pdbx_seq_one_letter_code
_entity_poly.pdbx_strand_id
1 'polypeptide(L)'
;MLVASYTKFCSSHLCNGADSSSVLLSILPRPDVPPPGDVQCPMCVELFGSCKSTDSVTCPRGATHCYKGDIALQGGGLTTRVSIQGCMAPPIKPLLGDSKTIGIFSAEESSNYRHEDDVTSAPSLAWTLRLSAWMLGLSALLSSLYAGICPLC
;
A
#
# COMPACT_ATOMS: atom_id res chain seq x y z
N MET A 1 0.63 7.69 -10.96
CA MET A 1 0.66 8.72 -9.91
C MET A 1 2.08 8.84 -9.36
N LEU A 2 2.54 10.06 -9.03
CA LEU A 2 3.89 10.31 -8.50
C LEU A 2 3.79 11.19 -7.26
N VAL A 3 4.49 10.80 -6.19
CA VAL A 3 4.70 11.61 -4.98
C VAL A 3 6.20 11.64 -4.73
N ALA A 4 6.73 12.82 -4.40
CA ALA A 4 8.15 13.01 -4.13
C ALA A 4 8.32 14.05 -3.02
N SER A 5 9.38 13.89 -2.24
CA SER A 5 9.69 14.80 -1.14
C SER A 5 11.18 15.17 -1.14
N TYR A 6 11.48 16.34 -0.60
CA TYR A 6 12.84 16.81 -0.37
C TYR A 6 12.97 17.22 1.08
N THR A 7 14.07 16.84 1.71
CA THR A 7 14.39 17.25 3.08
C THR A 7 15.89 17.49 3.19
N LYS A 8 16.26 18.62 3.79
CA LYS A 8 17.66 18.97 4.08
C LYS A 8 17.82 19.29 5.56
N PHE A 9 18.55 18.42 6.26
CA PHE A 9 19.05 18.70 7.60
C PHE A 9 20.50 19.16 7.51
N CYS A 10 20.84 20.20 8.26
CA CYS A 10 22.18 20.75 8.28
C CYS A 10 22.37 21.60 9.55
N SER A 11 23.62 21.79 9.97
CA SER A 11 23.97 22.35 11.29
C SER A 11 24.65 23.72 11.25
N SER A 12 24.99 24.23 10.06
CA SER A 12 25.55 25.57 9.89
C SER A 12 24.48 26.62 9.70
N HIS A 13 24.79 27.88 9.97
CA HIS A 13 23.85 28.98 9.83
C HIS A 13 23.30 29.07 8.38
N LEU A 14 21.98 29.16 8.24
CA LEU A 14 21.24 29.33 6.96
C LEU A 14 21.51 28.26 5.88
N CYS A 15 21.95 27.07 6.28
CA CYS A 15 22.33 26.00 5.35
C CYS A 15 21.16 25.38 4.57
N ASN A 16 19.93 25.55 5.04
CA ASN A 16 18.68 25.07 4.44
C ASN A 16 18.03 26.10 3.50
N GLY A 17 18.83 26.94 2.84
CA GLY A 17 18.39 28.00 1.95
C GLY A 17 17.92 27.55 0.56
N ALA A 18 17.07 26.52 0.48
CA ALA A 18 16.38 26.22 -0.78
C ALA A 18 15.32 27.30 -1.05
N ASP A 19 15.40 27.97 -2.19
CA ASP A 19 14.53 29.07 -2.61
C ASP A 19 13.53 28.65 -3.70
N SER A 20 13.68 27.45 -4.24
CA SER A 20 12.87 26.91 -5.33
C SER A 20 12.66 25.41 -5.20
N SER A 21 11.59 24.90 -5.82
CA SER A 21 11.32 23.46 -5.97
C SER A 21 12.27 22.75 -6.94
N SER A 22 13.16 23.49 -7.63
CA SER A 22 14.19 22.93 -8.52
C SER A 22 15.09 21.91 -7.82
N VAL A 23 15.33 22.06 -6.51
CA VAL A 23 16.07 21.10 -5.68
C VAL A 23 15.49 19.69 -5.72
N LEU A 24 14.20 19.56 -6.04
CA LEU A 24 13.50 18.29 -6.22
C LEU A 24 13.17 18.04 -7.70
N LEU A 25 12.61 19.02 -8.40
CA LEU A 25 12.12 18.82 -9.77
C LEU A 25 13.23 18.57 -10.79
N SER A 26 14.47 19.01 -10.53
CA SER A 26 15.60 18.76 -11.43
C SER A 26 16.11 17.32 -11.40
N ILE A 27 15.87 16.60 -10.31
CA ILE A 27 16.30 15.22 -10.11
C ILE A 27 15.20 14.20 -10.39
N LEU A 28 13.93 14.63 -10.43
CA LEU A 28 12.84 13.74 -10.77
C LEU A 28 12.90 13.36 -12.26
N PRO A 29 12.66 12.08 -12.58
CA PRO A 29 12.48 11.66 -13.97
C PRO A 29 11.37 12.49 -14.60
N ARG A 30 11.57 12.93 -15.84
CA ARG A 30 10.49 13.52 -16.64
C ARG A 30 9.83 12.38 -17.40
N PRO A 31 8.67 11.86 -16.93
CA PRO A 31 8.01 10.80 -17.68
C PRO A 31 7.55 11.35 -19.02
N ASP A 32 7.82 10.60 -20.09
CA ASP A 32 7.12 10.81 -21.35
C ASP A 32 5.63 10.64 -21.09
N VAL A 33 4.81 11.56 -21.61
CA VAL A 33 3.36 11.49 -21.45
C VAL A 33 2.84 10.39 -22.36
N PRO A 34 2.36 9.26 -21.83
CA PRO A 34 1.79 8.23 -22.67
C PRO A 34 0.54 8.78 -23.35
N PRO A 35 0.18 8.28 -24.54
CA PRO A 35 -1.10 8.62 -25.17
C PRO A 35 -2.27 8.27 -24.23
N PRO A 36 -3.46 8.87 -24.43
CA PRO A 36 -4.64 8.55 -23.65
C PRO A 36 -4.95 7.05 -23.66
N GLY A 37 -5.39 6.54 -22.50
CA GLY A 37 -5.95 5.21 -22.32
C GLY A 37 -7.47 5.23 -22.23
N ASP A 38 -8.04 4.19 -21.65
CA ASP A 38 -9.49 3.95 -21.64
C ASP A 38 -10.16 4.20 -20.27
N VAL A 39 -9.36 4.46 -19.22
CA VAL A 39 -9.85 4.70 -17.86
C VAL A 39 -10.06 6.19 -17.65
N GLN A 40 -11.17 6.56 -17.01
CA GLN A 40 -11.43 7.92 -16.55
C GLN A 40 -11.45 7.98 -15.03
N CYS A 41 -10.75 8.97 -14.46
CA CYS A 41 -10.66 9.15 -13.02
C CYS A 41 -10.87 10.62 -12.64
N PRO A 42 -11.46 10.89 -11.45
CA PRO A 42 -11.40 12.22 -10.88
C PRO A 42 -9.95 12.58 -10.56
N MET A 43 -9.59 13.85 -10.80
CA MET A 43 -8.27 14.39 -10.47
C MET A 43 -8.41 15.51 -9.45
N CYS A 44 -7.63 15.43 -8.39
CA CYS A 44 -7.55 16.49 -7.40
C CYS A 44 -6.36 16.31 -6.47
N VAL A 45 -5.74 17.43 -6.08
CA VAL A 45 -4.82 17.53 -4.94
C VAL A 45 -5.30 18.71 -4.11
N GLU A 46 -5.72 18.48 -2.88
CA GLU A 46 -6.24 19.53 -1.99
C GLU A 46 -5.46 19.52 -0.67
N LEU A 47 -4.91 20.68 -0.29
CA LEU A 47 -4.24 20.88 0.99
C LEU A 47 -5.23 21.51 1.98
N PHE A 48 -5.25 21.05 3.23
CA PHE A 48 -6.18 21.53 4.27
C PHE A 48 -7.66 21.21 4.02
N GLY A 49 -7.97 20.26 3.13
CA GLY A 49 -9.34 19.97 2.73
C GLY A 49 -9.54 18.55 2.24
N SER A 50 -10.62 18.36 1.49
CA SER A 50 -10.98 17.09 0.86
C SER A 50 -11.36 17.34 -0.58
N CYS A 51 -10.92 16.45 -1.47
CA CYS A 51 -11.24 16.54 -2.88
C CYS A 51 -12.75 16.41 -3.13
N LYS A 52 -13.33 17.43 -3.79
CA LYS A 52 -14.76 17.50 -4.15
C LYS A 52 -15.03 17.31 -5.66
N SER A 53 -14.01 17.03 -6.46
CA SER A 53 -14.13 16.96 -7.92
C SER A 53 -15.27 16.03 -8.37
N THR A 54 -16.11 16.57 -9.25
CA THR A 54 -17.10 15.82 -10.05
C THR A 54 -16.55 15.43 -11.41
N ASP A 55 -15.55 16.16 -11.90
CA ASP A 55 -15.06 16.04 -13.27
C ASP A 55 -13.96 14.99 -13.34
N SER A 56 -14.08 14.10 -14.33
CA SER A 56 -13.12 13.02 -14.58
C SER A 56 -12.29 13.32 -15.82
N VAL A 57 -11.02 12.92 -15.80
CA VAL A 57 -10.12 13.02 -16.96
C VAL A 57 -9.73 11.64 -17.46
N THR A 58 -9.43 11.52 -18.75
CA THR A 58 -8.89 10.31 -19.34
C THR A 58 -7.46 10.07 -18.87
N CYS A 59 -7.23 8.92 -18.25
CA CYS A 59 -5.93 8.51 -17.77
C CYS A 59 -4.96 8.20 -18.94
N PRO A 60 -3.64 8.38 -18.72
CA PRO A 60 -2.65 7.92 -19.70
C PRO A 60 -2.68 6.39 -19.82
N ARG A 61 -2.32 5.88 -21.00
CA ARG A 61 -2.22 4.44 -21.26
C ARG A 61 -1.30 3.77 -20.24
N GLY A 62 -1.75 2.65 -19.70
CA GLY A 62 -1.07 1.89 -18.65
C GLY A 62 -1.57 2.17 -17.23
N ALA A 63 -2.28 3.29 -17.01
CA ALA A 63 -3.05 3.49 -15.79
C ALA A 63 -4.39 2.76 -15.90
N THR A 64 -4.65 1.85 -14.96
CA THR A 64 -5.84 0.99 -14.98
C THR A 64 -6.78 1.24 -13.81
N HIS A 65 -6.39 2.09 -12.85
CA HIS A 65 -7.14 2.32 -11.61
C HIS A 65 -7.21 3.80 -11.24
N CYS A 66 -8.24 4.16 -10.49
CA CYS A 66 -8.35 5.46 -9.84
C CYS A 66 -7.91 5.35 -8.38
N TYR A 67 -6.90 6.12 -8.01
CA TYR A 67 -6.50 6.31 -6.62
C TYR A 67 -7.38 7.37 -5.97
N LYS A 68 -7.79 7.12 -4.72
CA LYS A 68 -8.41 8.09 -3.83
C LYS A 68 -7.93 7.82 -2.40
N GLY A 69 -7.27 8.81 -1.82
CA GLY A 69 -6.73 8.72 -0.47
C GLY A 69 -6.38 10.07 0.11
N ASP A 70 -5.97 10.04 1.37
CA ASP A 70 -5.55 11.18 2.16
C ASP A 70 -4.18 10.88 2.79
N ILE A 71 -3.30 11.89 2.85
CA ILE A 71 -2.05 11.85 3.60
C ILE A 71 -2.15 12.84 4.76
N ALA A 72 -2.16 12.32 5.98
CA ALA A 72 -2.05 13.12 7.19
C ALA A 72 -0.59 13.45 7.47
N LEU A 73 -0.28 14.72 7.72
CA LEU A 73 1.05 15.22 8.04
C LEU A 73 1.02 15.93 9.40
N GLN A 74 1.94 15.54 10.30
CA GLN A 74 2.07 16.16 11.61
C GLN A 74 3.53 16.39 11.98
N GLY A 75 3.89 17.60 12.40
CA GLY A 75 5.25 17.94 12.83
C GLY A 75 5.60 19.40 12.54
N GLY A 76 6.65 19.93 13.18
CA GLY A 76 7.11 21.29 12.91
C GLY A 76 6.08 22.40 13.15
N GLY A 77 5.07 22.16 14.00
CA GLY A 77 3.97 23.09 14.24
C GLY A 77 2.84 23.04 13.19
N LEU A 78 2.92 22.14 12.22
CA LEU A 78 1.89 21.91 11.21
C LEU A 78 1.18 20.58 11.49
N THR A 79 -0.15 20.61 11.48
CA THR A 79 -1.01 19.43 11.41
C THR A 79 -1.98 19.64 10.27
N THR A 80 -1.86 18.84 9.21
CA THR A 80 -2.68 18.99 8.01
C THR A 80 -2.98 17.66 7.35
N ARG A 81 -3.89 17.68 6.40
CA ARG A 81 -4.23 16.57 5.52
C ARG A 81 -4.13 17.03 4.07
N VAL A 82 -3.54 16.18 3.25
CA VAL A 82 -3.51 16.31 1.79
C VAL A 82 -4.48 15.28 1.22
N SER A 83 -5.55 15.71 0.57
CA SER A 83 -6.47 14.81 -0.12
C SER A 83 -6.06 14.67 -1.57
N ILE A 84 -6.05 13.44 -2.09
CA ILE A 84 -5.52 13.16 -3.42
C ILE A 84 -6.38 12.16 -4.19
N GLN A 85 -6.68 12.50 -5.44
CA GLN A 85 -7.38 11.66 -6.41
C GLN A 85 -6.65 11.69 -7.75
N GLY A 86 -6.55 10.54 -8.42
CA GLY A 86 -6.02 10.50 -9.77
C GLY A 86 -5.73 9.13 -10.34
N CYS A 87 -5.04 9.10 -11.49
CA CYS A 87 -4.73 7.87 -12.22
C CYS A 87 -3.55 7.09 -11.62
N MET A 88 -3.77 5.80 -11.38
CA MET A 88 -2.82 4.85 -10.82
C MET A 88 -2.50 3.76 -11.85
N ALA A 89 -1.21 3.54 -12.11
CA ALA A 89 -0.73 2.40 -12.88
C ALA A 89 -0.39 1.24 -11.91
N PRO A 90 -0.57 -0.02 -12.32
CA PRO A 90 -0.11 -1.17 -11.55
C PRO A 90 1.41 -1.17 -11.33
N PRO A 91 1.91 -1.77 -10.24
CA PRO A 91 1.14 -2.37 -9.15
C PRO A 91 0.52 -1.31 -8.25
N ILE A 92 -0.68 -1.56 -7.75
CA ILE A 92 -1.37 -0.61 -6.88
C ILE A 92 -0.80 -0.77 -5.47
N LYS A 93 -0.19 0.31 -4.97
CA LYS A 93 0.49 0.38 -3.69
C LYS A 93 0.17 1.71 -3.01
N PRO A 94 0.37 1.83 -1.69
CA PRO A 94 0.38 3.13 -1.02
C PRO A 94 1.38 4.08 -1.71
N LEU A 95 1.00 5.35 -1.87
CA LEU A 95 1.83 6.40 -2.46
C LEU A 95 3.10 6.68 -1.66
N LEU A 96 3.03 6.55 -0.34
CA LEU A 96 4.20 6.70 0.55
C LEU A 96 4.98 5.39 0.72
N GLY A 97 4.51 4.28 0.14
CA GLY A 97 5.06 2.96 0.39
C GLY A 97 5.04 2.63 1.89
N ASP A 98 6.20 2.21 2.40
CA ASP A 98 6.38 1.91 3.83
C ASP A 98 6.86 3.14 4.64
N SER A 99 7.01 4.30 4.00
CA SER A 99 7.52 5.49 4.67
C SER A 99 6.49 6.10 5.61
N LYS A 100 6.89 6.25 6.87
CA LYS A 100 6.06 6.88 7.93
C LYS A 100 6.50 8.30 8.27
N THR A 101 7.57 8.79 7.64
CA THR A 101 8.14 10.11 7.93
C THR A 101 8.60 10.81 6.67
N ILE A 102 8.42 12.13 6.63
CA ILE A 102 8.95 13.02 5.60
C ILE A 102 9.67 14.15 6.32
N GLY A 103 10.99 14.02 6.45
CA GLY A 103 11.78 14.92 7.26
C GLY A 103 11.29 14.98 8.70
N ILE A 104 10.79 16.14 9.13
CA ILE A 104 10.27 16.34 10.49
C ILE A 104 8.80 15.94 10.65
N PHE A 105 8.11 15.63 9.56
CA PHE A 105 6.71 15.25 9.60
C PHE A 105 6.58 13.74 9.79
N SER A 106 5.72 13.31 10.72
CA SER A 106 5.08 12.01 10.60
C SER A 106 4.07 12.07 9.46
N ALA A 107 4.01 11.00 8.66
CA ALA A 107 3.14 10.89 7.50
C ALA A 107 2.37 9.58 7.59
N GLU A 108 1.05 9.67 7.47
CA GLU A 108 0.16 8.51 7.46
C GLU A 108 -0.76 8.60 6.24
N GLU A 109 -0.71 7.57 5.40
CA GLU A 109 -1.57 7.44 4.24
C GLU A 109 -2.79 6.57 4.58
N SER A 110 -3.98 7.08 4.24
CA SER A 110 -5.21 6.30 4.23
C SER A 110 -5.82 6.35 2.84
N SER A 111 -6.08 5.20 2.24
CA SER A 111 -6.69 5.13 0.91
C SER A 111 -7.82 4.12 0.89
N ASN A 112 -8.73 4.28 -0.06
CA ASN A 112 -9.82 3.31 -0.26
C ASN A 112 -9.37 2.05 -1.01
N TYR A 113 -8.07 1.90 -1.28
CA TYR A 113 -7.57 0.72 -1.97
C TYR A 113 -7.55 -0.47 -1.00
N ARG A 114 -8.42 -1.45 -1.26
CA ARG A 114 -8.31 -2.77 -0.67
C ARG A 114 -7.30 -3.56 -1.50
N HIS A 115 -6.24 -4.03 -0.85
CA HIS A 115 -5.33 -4.99 -1.46
C HIS A 115 -6.15 -6.23 -1.82
N GLU A 116 -6.24 -6.57 -3.12
CA GLU A 116 -6.88 -7.82 -3.55
C GLU A 116 -6.13 -9.07 -3.06
N ASP A 117 -4.96 -8.91 -2.43
CA ASP A 117 -4.24 -9.99 -1.76
C ASP A 117 -4.78 -10.32 -0.34
N ASP A 118 -5.80 -9.61 0.18
CA ASP A 118 -6.52 -10.00 1.42
C ASP A 118 -7.76 -10.89 1.14
N VAL A 119 -7.79 -11.57 -0.01
CA VAL A 119 -8.73 -12.68 -0.30
C VAL A 119 -8.02 -14.03 -0.25
N THR A 120 -6.89 -14.15 0.46
CA THR A 120 -6.35 -15.46 0.87
C THR A 120 -5.69 -15.42 2.25
N SER A 121 -6.43 -14.98 3.27
CA SER A 121 -6.13 -15.38 4.67
C SER A 121 -7.37 -15.47 5.56
N ALA A 122 -8.53 -15.79 4.98
CA ALA A 122 -9.53 -16.51 5.76
C ALA A 122 -9.10 -17.99 5.75
N PRO A 123 -8.70 -18.61 6.88
CA PRO A 123 -8.59 -20.05 6.92
C PRO A 123 -9.99 -20.60 6.67
N SER A 124 -10.23 -21.08 5.45
CA SER A 124 -11.44 -21.83 5.17
C SER A 124 -11.49 -22.97 6.19
N LEU A 125 -12.60 -23.07 6.92
CA LEU A 125 -12.90 -24.21 7.82
C LEU A 125 -12.95 -25.55 7.06
N ALA A 126 -12.66 -25.56 5.76
CA ALA A 126 -12.52 -26.75 4.92
C ALA A 126 -11.19 -27.48 5.13
N TRP A 127 -10.11 -26.81 5.56
CA TRP A 127 -8.81 -27.46 5.75
C TRP A 127 -8.66 -28.15 7.11
N THR A 128 -9.35 -27.66 8.13
CA THR A 128 -9.38 -28.29 9.46
C THR A 128 -10.10 -29.64 9.46
N LEU A 129 -11.02 -29.86 8.51
CA LEU A 129 -11.73 -31.15 8.37
C LEU A 129 -10.99 -32.20 7.52
N ARG A 130 -9.98 -31.82 6.73
CA ARG A 130 -9.24 -32.81 5.89
C ARG A 130 -8.05 -33.45 6.60
N LEU A 131 -7.51 -32.84 7.65
CA LEU A 131 -6.39 -33.38 8.42
C LEU A 131 -6.82 -34.33 9.57
N SER A 132 -8.10 -34.32 9.96
CA SER A 132 -8.61 -35.21 11.01
C SER A 132 -8.86 -36.65 10.54
N ALA A 133 -9.06 -36.90 9.24
CA ALA A 133 -9.25 -38.25 8.70
C ALA A 133 -7.95 -39.08 8.66
N TRP A 134 -6.80 -38.42 8.46
CA TRP A 134 -5.51 -39.12 8.33
C TRP A 134 -4.95 -39.52 9.71
N MET A 135 -5.21 -38.72 10.75
CA MET A 135 -4.75 -39.03 12.11
C MET A 135 -5.52 -40.19 12.76
N LEU A 136 -6.79 -40.41 12.40
CA LEU A 136 -7.57 -41.56 12.88
C LEU A 136 -7.21 -42.86 12.15
N GLY A 137 -6.80 -42.80 10.88
CA GLY A 137 -6.33 -43.97 10.13
C GLY A 137 -5.00 -44.53 10.64
N LEU A 138 -4.05 -43.66 11.00
CA LEU A 138 -2.76 -44.07 11.58
C LEU A 138 -2.90 -44.61 13.01
N SER A 139 -3.83 -44.08 13.82
CA SER A 139 -4.10 -44.63 15.17
C SER A 139 -4.66 -46.06 15.12
N ALA A 140 -5.48 -46.39 14.12
CA ALA A 140 -6.03 -47.74 13.95
C ALA A 140 -4.97 -48.75 13.50
N LEU A 141 -3.98 -48.31 12.69
CA LEU A 141 -2.89 -49.17 12.21
C LEU A 141 -1.80 -49.40 13.27
N LEU A 142 -1.52 -48.45 14.16
CA LEU A 142 -0.60 -48.71 15.27
C LEU A 142 -1.23 -49.55 16.39
N SER A 143 -2.55 -49.51 16.58
CA SER A 143 -3.22 -50.30 17.61
C SER A 143 -3.31 -51.79 17.26
N SER A 144 -3.27 -52.16 15.97
CA SER A 144 -3.24 -53.56 15.54
C SER A 144 -1.85 -54.22 15.63
N LEU A 145 -0.79 -53.44 15.80
CA LEU A 145 0.59 -53.93 15.98
C LEU A 145 0.95 -54.18 17.46
N TYR A 146 0.21 -53.60 18.41
CA TYR A 146 0.42 -53.83 19.85
C TYR A 146 -0.45 -54.94 20.45
N ALA A 147 -1.44 -55.47 19.72
CA ALA A 147 -2.28 -56.58 20.17
C ALA A 147 -1.78 -57.96 19.68
N GLY A 148 -0.53 -58.07 19.22
CA GLY A 148 0.04 -59.28 18.62
C GLY A 148 1.22 -59.93 19.37
N ILE A 149 1.61 -59.46 20.56
CA ILE A 149 2.69 -60.09 21.34
C ILE A 149 2.22 -60.31 22.77
N CYS A 150 1.55 -61.45 22.98
CA CYS A 150 1.47 -62.10 24.27
C CYS A 150 1.63 -63.61 24.02
N PRO A 151 2.85 -64.15 23.86
CA PRO A 151 3.06 -65.57 23.96
C PRO A 151 3.19 -65.95 25.43
N LEU A 152 2.62 -67.10 25.78
CA LEU A 152 2.86 -67.77 27.05
C LEU A 152 4.37 -67.93 27.31
N CYS A 153 4.82 -67.54 28.50
CA CYS A 153 5.75 -68.26 29.39
C CYS A 153 6.19 -67.33 30.54
#